data_AF-A0A2E4XVF1-F1
#
_entry.id   AF-A0A2E4XVF1-F1
#
_cell.length_a   1.000
_cell.length_b   1.000
_cell.length_c   1.000
_cell.angle_alpha   90.00
_cell.angle_beta   90.00
_cell.angle_gamma   90.00
#
_symmetry.space_group_name_H-M   'P 1'
#
loop_
_entity.id
_entity.type
_entity.pdbx_description
1 polymer ?
#
loop_
_entity_poly.entity_id
_entity_poly.type
_entity_poly.pdbx_seq_one_letter_code
_entity_poly.pdbx_strand_id
1 'polypeptide(L)'
;MLVHEWWGLNDQIKTVARELAQEGFLALAVDLMDGRVATTRNDAKRLMGRVGRTETLELSKKWLRWLKAHPDSNGRIATLGWCFGGG
;
A
#
# COMPACT_ATOMS: atom_id res chain seq x y z
N MET A 1 -0.19 -5.10 5.93
CA MET A 1 -0.34 -3.87 5.12
C MET A 1 0.50 -4.00 3.87
N LEU A 2 -0.07 -3.74 2.70
CA LEU A 2 0.61 -3.80 1.41
C LEU A 2 0.88 -2.38 0.92
N VAL A 3 2.09 -2.12 0.42
CA VAL A 3 2.49 -0.84 -0.17
C VAL A 3 2.90 -1.09 -1.62
N HIS A 4 2.23 -0.42 -2.55
CA HIS A 4 2.40 -0.65 -3.97
C HIS A 4 3.75 -0.17 -4.52
N GLU A 5 4.07 -0.61 -5.73
CA GLU A 5 5.22 -0.12 -6.51
C GLU A 5 5.05 1.33 -6.98
N TRP A 6 6.07 1.90 -7.63
CA TRP A 6 6.01 3.21 -8.28
C TRP A 6 4.95 3.38 -9.39
N TRP A 7 4.21 2.32 -9.71
CA TRP A 7 3.10 2.35 -10.66
C TRP A 7 1.77 2.78 -10.03
N GLY A 8 1.68 2.90 -8.71
CA GLY A 8 0.42 3.14 -7.98
C GLY A 8 -0.28 1.85 -7.60
N LEU A 9 -1.44 1.95 -6.94
CA LEU A 9 -2.24 0.81 -6.48
C LEU A 9 -2.94 0.10 -7.65
N ASN A 10 -2.18 -0.74 -8.37
CA ASN A 10 -2.64 -1.48 -9.54
C ASN A 10 -3.31 -2.82 -9.18
N ASP A 11 -3.78 -3.54 -10.20
CA ASP A 11 -4.53 -4.79 -10.03
C ASP A 11 -3.67 -5.95 -9.52
N GLN A 12 -2.35 -5.91 -9.74
CA GLN A 12 -1.43 -6.90 -9.19
C GLN A 12 -1.42 -6.82 -7.66
N ILE A 13 -1.25 -5.62 -7.09
CA ILE A 13 -1.25 -5.43 -5.63
C ILE A 13 -2.63 -5.72 -5.03
N LYS A 14 -3.72 -5.31 -5.70
CA LYS A 14 -5.09 -5.64 -5.26
C LYS A 14 -5.35 -7.14 -5.27
N THR A 15 -4.78 -7.86 -6.24
CA THR A 15 -4.91 -9.32 -6.33
C THR A 15 -4.19 -10.01 -5.18
N VAL A 16 -2.95 -9.62 -4.88
CA VAL A 16 -2.23 -10.15 -3.72
C VAL A 16 -2.96 -9.84 -2.41
N ALA A 17 -3.55 -8.64 -2.26
CA ALA A 17 -4.37 -8.33 -1.09
C ALA A 17 -5.58 -9.26 -0.94
N ARG A 18 -6.24 -9.60 -2.06
CA ARG A 18 -7.37 -10.53 -2.07
C ARG A 18 -6.94 -11.96 -1.73
N GLU A 19 -5.82 -12.41 -2.28
CA GLU A 19 -5.26 -13.74 -1.98
C GLU A 19 -4.91 -13.85 -0.48
N LEU A 20 -4.27 -12.85 0.11
CA LEU A 20 -4.01 -12.82 1.55
C LEU A 20 -5.31 -12.86 2.38
N ALA A 21 -6.36 -12.18 1.92
CA ALA A 21 -7.66 -12.26 2.58
C ALA A 21 -8.28 -13.67 2.51
N GLN A 22 -8.10 -14.38 1.39
CA GLN A 22 -8.53 -15.77 1.23
C GLN A 22 -7.75 -16.74 2.14
N GLU A 23 -6.47 -16.45 2.38
CA GLU A 23 -5.63 -17.18 3.34
C GLU A 23 -5.90 -16.81 4.82
N GLY A 24 -6.92 -15.98 5.09
CA GLY A 24 -7.35 -15.63 6.45
C GLY A 24 -6.64 -14.44 7.07
N PHE A 25 -5.92 -13.62 6.29
CA PHE A 25 -5.31 -12.38 6.79
C PHE A 25 -6.23 -11.17 6.60
N LEU A 26 -6.22 -10.26 7.58
CA LEU A 26 -6.74 -8.90 7.38
C LEU A 26 -5.77 -8.12 6.47
N ALA A 27 -6.09 -8.01 5.19
CA ALA A 27 -5.27 -7.33 4.20
C ALA A 27 -5.74 -5.88 3.95
N LEU A 28 -4.80 -4.93 4.02
CA LEU A 28 -5.01 -3.53 3.64
C LEU A 28 -3.91 -3.13 2.66
N ALA A 29 -4.30 -2.77 1.44
CA ALA A 29 -3.41 -2.17 0.45
C ALA A 29 -3.60 -0.65 0.45
N VAL A 30 -2.52 0.09 0.72
CA VAL A 30 -2.57 1.55 0.84
C VAL A 30 -2.27 2.18 -0.51
N ASP A 31 -3.07 3.17 -0.87
CA ASP A 31 -2.85 4.01 -2.04
C ASP A 31 -2.08 5.28 -1.65
N LEU A 32 -0.90 5.46 -2.25
CA LEU A 32 -0.02 6.61 -2.05
C LEU A 32 -0.02 7.56 -3.26
N MET A 33 -0.88 7.32 -4.26
CA MET A 33 -0.95 8.08 -5.50
C MET A 33 -2.36 8.61 -5.80
N ASP A 34 -3.23 8.69 -4.80
CA ASP A 34 -4.59 9.25 -4.90
C ASP A 34 -5.42 8.65 -6.05
N GLY A 35 -5.44 7.32 -6.14
CA GLY A 35 -6.18 6.57 -7.15
C GLY A 35 -5.48 6.48 -8.51
N ARG A 36 -4.31 7.11 -8.68
CA ARG A 36 -3.62 7.16 -9.96
C ARG A 36 -2.73 5.94 -10.14
N VAL A 37 -2.94 5.25 -11.26
CA VAL A 37 -2.11 4.15 -11.71
C VAL A 37 -1.41 4.54 -13.01
N ALA A 38 -0.08 4.48 -13.03
CA ALA A 38 0.71 4.76 -14.22
C ALA A 38 0.79 3.55 -15.15
N THR A 39 0.68 3.81 -16.46
CA THR A 39 0.85 2.80 -17.52
C THR A 39 2.12 3.04 -18.34
N THR A 40 2.79 4.17 -18.15
CA THR A 40 4.05 4.51 -18.81
C THR A 40 5.11 4.91 -17.79
N ARG A 41 6.39 4.68 -18.12
CA ARG A 41 7.53 5.04 -17.26
C ARG A 41 7.57 6.53 -16.94
N ASN A 42 7.21 7.39 -17.90
CA ASN A 42 7.20 8.84 -17.72
C ASN A 42 6.10 9.27 -16.74
N ASP A 43 4.93 8.64 -16.81
CA ASP A 43 3.85 8.90 -15.86
C ASP A 43 4.22 8.42 -14.46
N ALA A 44 4.79 7.22 -14.32
CA ALA A 44 5.24 6.69 -13.04
C ALA A 44 6.27 7.62 -12.39
N LYS A 45 7.27 8.09 -13.16
CA LYS A 45 8.25 9.06 -12.68
C LYS A 45 7.59 10.37 -12.20
N ARG A 46 6.60 10.88 -12.94
CA ARG A 46 5.87 12.10 -12.58
C ARG A 46 5.03 11.91 -11.31
N LEU A 47 4.33 10.77 -11.18
CA LEU A 47 3.54 10.46 -9.99
C LEU A 47 4.44 10.31 -8.77
N MET A 48 5.55 9.58 -8.89
CA MET A 48 6.55 9.44 -7.83
C MET A 48 7.10 10.79 -7.36
N GLY A 49 7.30 11.75 -8.26
CA GLY A 49 7.73 13.10 -7.90
C GLY A 49 6.73 13.87 -7.02
N ARG A 50 5.47 13.42 -6.92
CA ARG A 50 4.43 14.00 -6.05
C ARG A 50 4.31 13.28 -4.71
N VAL A 51 4.89 12.10 -4.58
CA VAL A 51 4.80 11.31 -3.35
C VAL A 51 5.77 11.86 -2.31
N GLY A 52 5.24 12.58 -1.33
CA GLY A 52 6.01 13.16 -0.23
C GLY A 52 6.40 12.11 0.81
N ARG A 53 7.69 12.07 1.21
CA ARG A 53 8.20 11.13 2.23
C ARG A 53 7.45 11.27 3.57
N THR A 54 7.33 12.51 4.06
CA THR A 54 6.70 12.79 5.37
C THR A 54 5.22 12.42 5.35
N GLU A 55 4.49 12.80 4.30
CA GLU A 55 3.08 12.47 4.14
C GLU A 55 2.86 10.95 4.06
N THR A 56 3.70 10.26 3.27
CA THR A 56 3.68 8.78 3.17
C THR A 56 3.90 8.12 4.53
N LEU A 57 4.86 8.61 5.32
CA LEU A 57 5.15 8.07 6.64
C LEU A 57 3.97 8.26 7.60
N GLU A 58 3.37 9.45 7.62
CA GLU A 58 2.22 9.73 8.51
C GLU A 58 0.96 8.97 8.08
N LEU A 59 0.71 8.85 6.78
CA LEU A 59 -0.37 8.03 6.23
C LEU A 59 -0.16 6.55 6.59
N SER A 60 1.07 6.04 6.45
CA SER A 60 1.42 4.66 6.82
C SER A 60 1.20 4.40 8.31
N LYS A 61 1.66 5.31 9.19
CA LYS A 61 1.42 5.22 10.64
C LYS A 61 -0.08 5.22 10.97
N LYS A 62 -0.87 6.07 10.29
CA LYS A 62 -2.33 6.13 10.46
C LYS A 62 -2.98 4.78 10.13
N TRP A 63 -2.62 4.18 8.99
CA TRP A 63 -3.15 2.89 8.57
C TRP A 63 -2.69 1.72 9.43
N LEU A 64 -1.45 1.75 9.93
CA LEU A 64 -0.96 0.75 10.89
C LEU A 64 -1.75 0.80 12.21
N ARG A 65 -2.04 2.01 12.73
CA ARG A 65 -2.90 2.17 13.92
C ARG A 65 -4.31 1.64 13.66
N TRP A 66 -4.89 1.96 12.50
CA TRP A 66 -6.21 1.47 12.12
C TRP A 66 -6.24 -0.06 12.03
N LEU A 67 -5.27 -0.68 11.35
CA LEU A 67 -5.15 -2.14 11.26
C LEU A 67 -5.01 -2.80 12.63
N LYS A 68 -4.26 -2.19 13.54
CA LYS A 68 -4.07 -2.73 14.90
C LYS A 68 -5.36 -2.68 15.71
N ALA A 69 -6.18 -1.67 15.49
CA ALA A 69 -7.43 -1.44 16.21
C ALA A 69 -8.66 -2.08 15.53
N HIS A 70 -8.49 -2.67 14.34
CA HIS A 70 -9.60 -3.29 13.62
C HIS A 70 -10.18 -4.47 14.41
N PRO A 71 -11.50 -4.67 14.47
CA PRO A 71 -12.13 -5.77 15.22
C PRO A 71 -11.61 -7.16 14.83
N ASP A 72 -11.31 -7.35 13.55
CA ASP A 72 -10.79 -8.62 13.02
C ASP A 72 -9.26 -8.77 13.17
N SER A 73 -8.60 -7.82 13.83
CA SER A 73 -7.15 -7.85 14.06
C SER A 73 -6.81 -8.69 15.29
N ASN A 74 -5.79 -9.53 15.17
CA ASN A 74 -5.19 -10.22 16.32
C ASN A 74 -4.05 -9.41 16.98
N GLY A 75 -3.89 -8.14 16.60
CA GLY A 75 -2.88 -7.24 17.12
C GLY A 75 -1.46 -7.40 16.53
N ARG A 76 -1.22 -8.43 15.70
CA ARG A 76 0.03 -8.62 14.96
C ARG A 76 -0.10 -8.05 13.55
N ILE A 77 0.94 -7.36 13.09
CA ILE A 77 0.95 -6.73 11.76
C ILE A 77 2.26 -7.07 11.07
N ALA A 78 2.16 -7.42 9.78
CA ALA A 78 3.27 -7.48 8.85
C ALA A 78 3.08 -6.46 7.71
N THR A 79 4.18 -6.01 7.12
CA THR A 79 4.20 -5.14 5.95
C THR A 79 4.79 -5.86 4.76
N LEU A 80 4.16 -5.72 3.61
CA LEU A 80 4.63 -6.21 2.31
C LEU A 80 4.77 -5.01 1.38
N GLY A 81 5.89 -4.93 0.67
CA GLY A 81 6.21 -3.78 -0.16
C GLY A 81 6.99 -4.21 -1.38
N TRP A 82 6.76 -3.51 -2.49
CA TRP A 82 7.42 -3.80 -3.77
C TRP A 82 8.18 -2.58 -4.26
N CYS A 83 9.46 -2.77 -4.60
CA CYS A 83 10.34 -1.70 -5.08
C CYS A 83 10.23 -0.46 -4.18
N PHE A 84 9.59 0.60 -4.67
CA PHE A 84 9.24 1.80 -3.91
C PHE A 84 8.60 1.49 -2.55
N GLY A 85 7.61 0.60 -2.50
CA GLY A 85 6.88 0.28 -1.26
C GLY A 85 7.66 -0.57 -0.27
N GLY A 86 8.82 -1.13 -0.65
CA GLY A 86 9.67 -1.95 0.22
C GLY A 86 10.81 -1.19 0.90
N GLY A 87 11.10 0.04 0.47
CA GLY A 87 12.19 0.88 0.98
C GLY A 87 11.77 1.94 1.99
#